data_AF-A0A4R2K513-F1
#
_entry.id   AF-A0A4R2K513-F1
#
_cell.length_a   1.000
_cell.length_b   1.000
_cell.length_c   1.000
_cell.angle_alpha   90.00
_cell.angle_beta   90.00
_cell.angle_gamma   90.00
#
_symmetry.space_group_name_H-M   'P 1'
#
loop_
_entity.id
_entity.type
_entity.pdbx_description
1 polymer ?
#
loop_
_entity_poly.entity_id
_entity_poly.type
_entity_poly.pdbx_seq_one_letter_code
_entity_poly.pdbx_strand_id
1 'polypeptide(L)'
;MMVYSLPTPFYIDRPINHELMKKTIIKGLQKLELAGVDFIAMPCNSVHIYFNELKESIGVPLLNIVEETIKQLPMRSQKVTIFSTSSTFESGIYEKGIINSGHEFVFKAQWQGKLNNLIQKIKLDKKNIDNVGIWNELIEDVKKEDIESIVIACTDLNAVLEKSHNKINIIDASKCLAESVICRYLELIK
;
A
#
# COMPACT_ATOMS: atom_id res chain seq x y z
N MET A 1 -19.11 1.06 -11.17
CA MET A 1 -18.00 1.54 -10.31
C MET A 1 -18.06 3.05 -10.21
N MET A 2 -18.08 3.60 -9.00
CA MET A 2 -17.99 5.04 -8.75
C MET A 2 -16.61 5.37 -8.20
N VAL A 3 -15.98 6.43 -8.69
CA VAL A 3 -14.67 6.89 -8.19
C VAL A 3 -14.84 8.30 -7.63
N TYR A 4 -14.52 8.47 -6.34
CA TYR A 4 -14.44 9.78 -5.71
C TYR A 4 -12.98 10.15 -5.45
N SER A 5 -12.40 10.92 -6.37
CA SER A 5 -11.05 11.45 -6.22
C SER A 5 -11.09 12.64 -5.26
N LEU A 6 -10.87 12.35 -3.97
CA LEU A 6 -10.88 13.34 -2.89
C LEU A 6 -9.44 13.77 -2.57
N PRO A 7 -9.04 15.02 -2.82
CA PRO A 7 -7.78 15.55 -2.33
C PRO A 7 -7.77 15.56 -0.79
N THR A 8 -6.91 14.74 -0.20
CA THR A 8 -6.69 14.74 1.25
C THR A 8 -5.66 15.80 1.65
N PRO A 9 -5.70 16.33 2.89
CA PRO A 9 -4.78 17.37 3.39
C PRO A 9 -3.37 16.80 3.67
N PHE A 10 -2.74 16.23 2.65
CA PHE A 10 -1.37 15.73 2.68
C PHE A 10 -0.45 16.73 1.99
N TYR A 11 0.61 17.12 2.69
CA TYR A 11 1.59 18.11 2.22
C TYR A 11 2.98 17.54 2.49
N ILE A 12 3.88 17.65 1.50
CA ILE A 12 5.21 17.04 1.57
C ILE A 12 6.13 17.78 2.56
N ASP A 13 5.87 19.06 2.77
CA ASP A 13 6.72 20.02 3.49
C ASP A 13 6.33 20.24 4.95
N ARG A 14 5.32 19.51 5.46
CA ARG A 14 4.86 19.64 6.85
C ARG A 14 4.27 18.35 7.42
N PRO A 15 4.23 18.20 8.76
CA PRO A 15 3.62 17.04 9.40
C PRO A 15 2.16 16.83 9.02
N ILE A 16 1.73 15.57 9.01
CA ILE A 16 0.34 15.19 8.72
C ILE A 16 -0.55 15.63 9.90
N ASN A 17 -1.60 16.39 9.62
CA ASN A 17 -2.68 16.60 10.58
C ASN A 17 -3.63 15.39 10.52
N HIS A 18 -3.38 14.41 11.40
CA HIS A 18 -4.09 13.14 11.44
C HIS A 18 -5.61 13.31 11.62
N GLU A 19 -6.05 14.21 12.50
CA GLU A 19 -7.47 14.48 12.74
C GLU A 19 -8.16 15.10 11.51
N LEU A 20 -7.53 16.09 10.88
CA LEU A 20 -8.08 16.68 9.66
C LEU A 20 -8.11 15.67 8.51
N MET A 21 -7.09 14.82 8.40
CA MET A 21 -7.02 13.77 7.39
C MET A 21 -8.16 12.77 7.56
N LYS A 22 -8.31 12.21 8.77
CA LYS A 22 -9.39 11.28 9.13
C LYS A 22 -10.76 11.87 8.86
N LYS A 23 -11.05 13.08 9.36
CA LYS A 23 -12.31 13.78 9.13
C LYS A 23 -12.60 14.02 7.63
N THR A 24 -11.57 14.31 6.85
CA THR A 24 -11.71 14.49 5.39
C THR A 24 -12.09 13.18 4.72
N ILE A 25 -11.41 12.08 5.06
CA ILE A 25 -11.67 10.76 4.48
C ILE A 25 -13.08 10.26 4.86
N ILE A 26 -13.48 10.38 6.13
CA ILE A 26 -14.83 10.00 6.60
C ILE A 26 -15.91 10.68 5.76
N LYS A 27 -15.79 11.99 5.51
CA LYS A 27 -16.74 12.70 4.64
C LYS A 27 -16.79 12.13 3.22
N GLY A 28 -15.65 11.70 2.67
CA GLY A 28 -15.60 11.07 1.36
C GLY A 28 -16.25 9.69 1.33
N LEU A 29 -16.01 8.88 2.36
CA LEU A 29 -16.63 7.57 2.53
C LEU A 29 -18.15 7.68 2.66
N GLN A 30 -18.64 8.58 3.52
CA GLN A 30 -20.06 8.86 3.69
C GLN A 30 -20.72 9.37 2.41
N LYS A 31 -20.00 10.17 1.60
CA LYS A 31 -20.50 10.62 0.30
C LYS A 31 -20.66 9.47 -0.70
N LEU A 32 -19.73 8.51 -0.71
CA LEU A 32 -19.85 7.30 -1.53
C LEU A 32 -21.00 6.41 -1.05
N GLU A 33 -21.13 6.21 0.26
CA GLU A 33 -22.24 5.47 0.86
C GLU A 33 -23.60 6.08 0.51
N LEU A 34 -23.76 7.39 0.64
CA LEU A 34 -24.99 8.10 0.24
C LEU A 34 -25.31 7.97 -1.25
N ALA A 35 -24.32 7.64 -2.09
CA ALA A 35 -24.54 7.36 -3.50
C ALA A 35 -25.01 5.93 -3.79
N GLY A 36 -25.17 5.09 -2.75
CA GLY A 36 -25.74 3.75 -2.84
C GLY A 36 -24.76 2.68 -3.30
N VAL A 37 -23.46 2.81 -2.97
CA VAL A 37 -22.47 1.77 -3.27
C VAL A 37 -22.59 0.58 -2.32
N ASP A 38 -22.40 -0.64 -2.81
CA ASP A 38 -22.49 -1.86 -1.99
C ASP A 38 -21.26 -2.10 -1.09
N PHE A 39 -20.10 -1.54 -1.46
CA PHE A 39 -18.86 -1.59 -0.70
C PHE A 39 -17.89 -0.51 -1.22
N ILE A 40 -16.85 -0.22 -0.44
CA ILE A 40 -15.83 0.78 -0.73
C ILE A 40 -14.43 0.16 -0.67
N ALA A 41 -13.55 0.60 -1.57
CA ALA A 41 -12.11 0.35 -1.51
C ALA A 41 -11.35 1.67 -1.57
N MET A 42 -10.25 1.77 -0.83
CA MET A 42 -9.45 2.99 -0.74
C MET A 42 -8.00 2.70 -1.16
N PRO A 43 -7.55 3.10 -2.37
CA PRO A 43 -6.23 2.73 -2.90
C PRO A 43 -5.11 3.62 -2.33
N CYS A 44 -4.98 3.67 -1.00
CA CYS A 44 -3.93 4.42 -0.33
C CYS A 44 -3.51 3.71 0.97
N ASN A 45 -2.25 3.30 1.05
CA ASN A 45 -1.74 2.52 2.18
C ASN A 45 -1.67 3.33 3.48
N SER A 46 -1.16 4.56 3.42
CA SER A 46 -0.88 5.36 4.64
C SER A 46 -2.12 5.73 5.43
N VAL A 47 -3.29 5.85 4.78
CA VAL A 47 -4.55 6.17 5.44
C VAL A 47 -5.21 4.98 6.14
N HIS A 48 -4.72 3.76 5.90
CA HIS A 48 -5.20 2.56 6.61
C HIS A 48 -4.75 2.50 8.08
N ILE A 49 -3.90 3.42 8.53
CA ILE A 49 -3.63 3.62 9.96
C ILE A 49 -4.91 3.99 10.73
N TYR A 50 -5.91 4.57 10.06
CA TYR A 50 -7.21 4.94 10.63
C TYR A 50 -8.31 3.92 10.32
N PHE A 51 -7.97 2.73 9.79
CA PHE A 51 -8.95 1.83 9.16
C PHE A 51 -10.16 1.53 10.05
N ASN A 52 -9.95 1.24 11.34
CA ASN A 52 -11.04 0.93 12.27
C ASN A 52 -12.03 2.10 12.40
N GLU A 53 -11.52 3.32 12.62
CA GLU A 53 -12.35 4.53 12.75
C GLU A 53 -13.08 4.85 11.44
N LEU A 54 -12.43 4.63 10.30
CA LEU A 54 -13.04 4.81 8.98
C LEU A 54 -14.16 3.80 8.74
N LYS A 55 -13.93 2.53 9.04
CA LYS A 55 -14.91 1.46 8.91
C LYS A 55 -16.13 1.68 9.80
N GLU A 56 -15.94 2.15 11.04
CA GLU A 56 -17.02 2.45 11.98
C GLU A 56 -17.85 3.69 11.57
N SER A 57 -17.33 4.54 10.68
CA SER A 57 -17.98 5.78 10.26
C SER A 57 -19.03 5.64 9.14
N ILE A 58 -19.15 4.43 8.58
CA ILE A 58 -20.05 4.05 7.48
C ILE A 58 -20.68 2.68 7.76
N GLY A 59 -21.84 2.41 7.17
CA GLY A 59 -22.56 1.13 7.25
C GLY A 59 -22.24 0.14 6.13
N VAL A 60 -21.60 0.58 5.04
CA VAL A 60 -21.18 -0.31 3.93
C VAL A 60 -19.78 -0.91 4.16
N PRO A 61 -19.50 -2.15 3.69
CA PRO A 61 -18.17 -2.76 3.81
C PRO A 61 -17.04 -1.90 3.23
N LEU A 62 -15.96 -1.75 4.00
CA LEU A 62 -14.70 -1.12 3.57
C LEU A 62 -13.62 -2.19 3.46
N LEU A 63 -13.04 -2.36 2.27
CA LEU A 63 -11.92 -3.28 2.06
C LEU A 63 -10.64 -2.74 2.68
N ASN A 64 -9.92 -3.58 3.42
CA ASN A 64 -8.64 -3.23 4.04
C ASN A 64 -7.48 -3.62 3.12
N ILE A 65 -6.82 -2.64 2.49
CA ILE A 65 -5.70 -2.92 1.57
C ILE A 65 -4.60 -3.76 2.22
N VAL A 66 -4.34 -3.58 3.53
CA VAL A 66 -3.29 -4.33 4.23
C VAL A 66 -3.69 -5.81 4.30
N GLU A 67 -4.90 -6.11 4.77
CA GLU A 67 -5.39 -7.50 4.86
C GLU A 67 -5.46 -8.16 3.49
N GLU A 68 -6.00 -7.46 2.48
CA GLU A 68 -6.09 -7.97 1.12
C GLU A 68 -4.72 -8.26 0.51
N THR A 69 -3.70 -7.48 0.87
CA THR A 69 -2.31 -7.70 0.42
C THR A 69 -1.66 -8.87 1.15
N ILE A 70 -1.82 -8.96 2.48
CA ILE A 70 -1.24 -10.04 3.29
C ILE A 70 -1.82 -11.41 2.91
N LYS A 71 -3.09 -11.49 2.52
CA LYS A 71 -3.72 -12.72 2.00
C LYS A 71 -3.03 -13.30 0.75
N GLN A 72 -2.30 -12.47 0.01
CA GLN A 72 -1.56 -12.90 -1.19
C GLN A 72 -0.15 -13.42 -0.87
N LEU A 73 0.29 -13.35 0.38
CA LEU A 73 1.53 -14.01 0.79
C LEU A 73 1.36 -15.55 0.70
N PRO A 74 2.42 -16.29 0.31
CA PRO A 74 2.40 -17.74 0.28
C PRO A 74 2.05 -18.35 1.63
N MET A 75 1.38 -19.51 1.64
CA MET A 75 1.08 -20.23 2.90
C MET A 75 2.34 -20.70 3.65
N ARG A 76 3.47 -20.87 2.95
CA ARG A 76 4.74 -21.24 3.58
C ARG A 76 5.37 -20.00 4.22
N SER A 77 5.76 -20.12 5.50
CA SER A 77 6.55 -19.10 6.18
C SER A 77 7.86 -18.79 5.42
N GLN A 78 8.20 -17.51 5.37
CA GLN A 78 9.33 -16.97 4.61
C GLN A 78 9.70 -15.59 5.14
N LYS A 79 10.87 -15.09 4.76
CA LYS A 79 11.30 -13.71 5.03
C LYS A 79 10.66 -12.73 4.07
N VAL A 80 10.03 -11.69 4.63
CA VAL A 80 9.29 -10.66 3.90
C VAL A 80 9.78 -9.27 4.30
N THR A 81 9.95 -8.39 3.33
CA THR A 81 10.16 -6.96 3.56
C THR A 81 9.04 -6.14 2.93
N ILE A 82 8.99 -4.84 3.26
CA ILE A 82 8.08 -3.90 2.65
C ILE A 82 8.82 -2.75 1.99
N PHE A 83 8.33 -2.31 0.84
CA PHE A 83 8.73 -1.07 0.19
C PHE A 83 7.57 -0.07 0.30
N SER A 84 7.78 0.97 1.12
CA SER A 84 6.73 1.93 1.45
C SER A 84 7.31 3.32 1.76
N THR A 85 6.44 4.33 1.91
CA THR A 85 6.84 5.62 2.47
C THR A 85 7.18 5.48 3.95
N SER A 86 8.00 6.38 4.50
CA SER A 86 8.31 6.38 5.95
C SER A 86 7.06 6.33 6.82
N SER A 87 6.03 7.12 6.51
CA SER A 87 4.78 7.13 7.28
C SER A 87 4.07 5.77 7.30
N THR A 88 4.08 5.02 6.19
CA THR A 88 3.50 3.68 6.15
C THR A 88 4.36 2.70 6.94
N PHE A 89 5.70 2.75 6.78
CA PHE A 89 6.62 1.90 7.52
C PHE A 89 6.52 2.11 9.04
N GLU A 90 6.63 3.37 9.50
CA GLU A 90 6.59 3.76 10.91
C GLU A 90 5.29 3.40 11.61
N SER A 91 4.18 3.30 10.87
CA SER A 91 2.89 2.87 11.43
C SER A 91 2.87 1.41 11.87
N GLY A 92 3.76 0.58 11.33
CA GLY A 92 3.83 -0.86 11.59
C GLY A 92 2.62 -1.67 11.11
N ILE A 93 1.70 -1.10 10.32
CA ILE A 93 0.48 -1.80 9.89
C ILE A 93 0.79 -3.05 9.07
N TYR A 94 1.80 -2.99 8.20
CA TYR A 94 2.23 -4.13 7.39
C TYR A 94 3.11 -5.10 8.16
N GLU A 95 4.05 -4.61 8.98
CA GLU A 95 4.87 -5.46 9.85
C GLU A 95 4.01 -6.37 10.73
N LYS A 96 3.02 -5.78 11.41
CA LYS A 96 2.07 -6.54 12.23
C LYS A 96 1.29 -7.56 11.40
N GLY A 97 0.82 -7.18 10.22
CA GLY A 97 0.11 -8.07 9.30
C GLY A 97 0.95 -9.27 8.87
N ILE A 98 2.21 -9.03 8.48
CA ILE A 98 3.19 -10.05 8.04
C ILE A 98 3.50 -11.03 9.18
N ILE A 99 3.78 -10.52 10.38
CA ILE A 99 4.12 -11.36 11.54
C ILE A 99 2.91 -12.20 11.94
N ASN A 100 1.71 -11.60 11.98
CA ASN A 100 0.48 -12.29 12.37
C ASN A 100 0.06 -13.39 11.37
N SER A 101 0.47 -13.29 10.10
CA SER A 101 0.27 -14.36 9.11
C SER A 101 1.37 -15.44 9.12
N GLY A 102 2.31 -15.36 10.06
CA GLY A 102 3.32 -16.40 10.29
C GLY A 102 4.60 -16.23 9.48
N HIS A 103 4.86 -15.06 8.91
CA HIS A 103 6.11 -14.73 8.21
C HIS A 103 7.10 -14.00 9.11
N GLU A 104 8.38 -14.04 8.73
CA GLU A 104 9.43 -13.23 9.36
C GLU A 104 9.49 -11.88 8.66
N PHE A 105 9.34 -10.79 9.42
CA PHE A 105 9.54 -9.44 8.89
C PHE A 105 11.00 -9.01 9.05
N VAL A 106 11.63 -8.59 7.95
CA VAL A 106 13.01 -8.11 7.95
C VAL A 106 13.10 -6.79 7.20
N PHE A 107 13.67 -5.78 7.84
CA PHE A 107 13.90 -4.47 7.24
C PHE A 107 15.23 -3.86 7.70
N LYS A 108 15.98 -3.24 6.79
CA LYS A 108 17.18 -2.46 7.11
C LYS A 108 16.91 -0.97 6.96
N ALA A 109 17.27 -0.18 7.97
CA ALA A 109 17.04 1.27 7.98
C ALA A 109 17.59 1.99 6.72
N GLN A 110 18.71 1.53 6.17
CA GLN A 110 19.31 2.07 4.95
C GLN A 110 18.40 1.98 3.70
N TRP A 111 17.49 1.00 3.66
CA TRP A 111 16.54 0.85 2.54
C TRP A 111 15.55 2.00 2.51
N GLN A 112 15.11 2.51 3.67
CA GLN A 112 14.11 3.59 3.74
C GLN A 112 14.61 4.88 3.08
N GLY A 113 15.90 5.22 3.25
CA GLY A 113 16.49 6.39 2.61
C GLY A 113 16.47 6.30 1.09
N LYS A 114 16.88 5.15 0.54
CA LYS A 114 16.82 4.88 -0.91
C LYS A 114 15.38 4.86 -1.44
N LEU A 115 14.45 4.24 -0.70
CA LEU A 115 13.03 4.19 -1.04
C LEU A 115 12.40 5.59 -1.09
N ASN A 116 12.65 6.42 -0.10
CA ASN A 116 12.13 7.79 -0.07
C ASN A 116 12.65 8.63 -1.24
N ASN A 117 13.95 8.52 -1.55
CA ASN A 117 14.55 9.17 -2.72
C ASN A 117 13.88 8.69 -4.02
N LEU A 118 13.70 7.38 -4.19
CA LEU A 118 13.04 6.81 -5.36
C LEU A 118 11.59 7.32 -5.50
N ILE A 119 10.80 7.25 -4.42
CA ILE A 119 9.40 7.71 -4.42
C ILE A 119 9.34 9.20 -4.77
N GLN A 120 10.23 10.03 -4.21
CA GLN A 120 10.29 11.46 -4.51
C GLN A 120 10.64 11.71 -5.99
N LYS A 121 11.64 11.00 -6.54
CA LYS A 121 12.01 11.12 -7.96
C LYS A 121 10.87 10.69 -8.88
N ILE A 122 10.18 9.58 -8.58
CA ILE A 122 9.01 9.13 -9.35
C ILE A 122 7.90 10.19 -9.34
N LYS A 123 7.66 10.85 -8.20
CA LYS A 123 6.65 11.92 -8.11
C LYS A 123 7.01 13.16 -8.94
N LEU A 124 8.30 13.47 -9.07
CA LEU A 124 8.79 14.58 -9.90
C LEU A 124 8.79 14.22 -11.39
N ASP A 125 9.32 13.06 -11.75
CA ASP A 125 9.34 12.52 -13.11
C ASP A 125 9.25 10.99 -13.10
N LYS A 126 8.06 10.48 -13.41
CA LYS A 126 7.76 9.04 -13.50
C LYS A 126 8.57 8.34 -14.60
N LYS A 127 8.99 9.05 -15.64
CA LYS A 127 9.65 8.46 -16.82
C LYS A 127 11.18 8.47 -16.72
N ASN A 128 11.74 9.09 -15.69
CA ASN A 128 13.18 9.15 -15.48
C ASN A 128 13.78 7.73 -15.40
N ILE A 129 14.76 7.45 -16.26
CA ILE A 129 15.40 6.13 -16.37
C ILE A 129 16.23 5.77 -15.13
N ASP A 130 16.74 6.78 -14.40
CA ASP A 130 17.50 6.60 -13.16
C ASP A 130 16.67 5.92 -12.06
N ASN A 131 15.34 6.04 -12.11
CA ASN A 131 14.44 5.40 -11.15
C ASN A 131 14.61 3.88 -11.17
N VAL A 132 14.85 3.29 -12.35
CA VAL A 132 15.08 1.84 -12.50
C VAL A 132 16.44 1.44 -11.90
N GLY A 133 17.45 2.30 -12.01
CA GLY A 133 18.76 2.08 -11.38
C GLY A 133 18.66 1.98 -9.86
N ILE A 134 18.00 2.97 -9.22
CA ILE A 134 17.80 2.99 -7.76
C ILE A 134 16.97 1.79 -7.30
N TRP A 135 15.94 1.43 -8.07
CA TRP A 135 15.14 0.22 -7.82
C TRP A 135 16.00 -1.04 -7.83
N ASN A 136 16.84 -1.23 -8.86
CA ASN A 136 17.68 -2.41 -8.97
C ASN A 136 18.69 -2.50 -7.82
N GLU A 137 19.30 -1.38 -7.40
CA GLU A 137 20.16 -1.35 -6.21
C GLU A 137 19.44 -1.77 -4.93
N LEU A 138 18.20 -1.30 -4.74
CA LEU A 138 17.36 -1.70 -3.61
C LEU A 138 17.07 -3.20 -3.63
N ILE A 139 16.74 -3.76 -4.80
CA ILE A 139 16.50 -5.19 -4.95
C ILE A 139 17.75 -6.01 -4.63
N GLU A 140 18.93 -5.59 -5.09
CA GLU A 140 20.19 -6.28 -4.78
C GLU A 140 20.52 -6.21 -3.28
N ASP A 141 20.25 -5.10 -2.61
CA ASP A 141 20.43 -5.00 -1.15
C ASP A 141 19.45 -5.89 -0.39
N VAL A 142 18.22 -6.04 -0.88
CA VAL A 142 17.21 -6.94 -0.29
C VAL A 142 17.58 -8.41 -0.48
N LYS A 143 18.11 -8.79 -1.65
CA LYS A 143 18.55 -10.16 -1.94
C LYS A 143 19.66 -10.64 -1.00
N LYS A 144 20.52 -9.74 -0.51
CA LYS A 144 21.59 -10.08 0.45
C LYS A 144 21.08 -10.54 1.82
N GLU A 145 19.80 -10.29 2.13
CA GLU A 145 19.17 -10.66 3.39
C GLU A 145 18.26 -11.89 3.28
N ASP A 146 18.36 -12.64 2.17
CA ASP A 146 17.55 -13.83 1.86
C ASP A 146 16.04 -13.58 1.90
N ILE A 147 15.62 -12.37 1.52
CA ILE A 147 14.19 -12.02 1.43
C ILE A 147 13.57 -12.75 0.24
N GLU A 148 12.45 -13.42 0.50
CA GLU A 148 11.75 -14.20 -0.51
C GLU A 148 10.60 -13.42 -1.15
N SER A 149 10.00 -12.47 -0.41
CA SER A 149 8.95 -11.60 -0.94
C SER A 149 9.09 -10.14 -0.50
N ILE A 150 8.74 -9.25 -1.42
CA ILE A 150 8.64 -7.81 -1.18
C ILE A 150 7.18 -7.40 -1.32
N VAL A 151 6.62 -6.81 -0.27
CA VAL A 151 5.32 -6.14 -0.35
C VAL A 151 5.54 -4.69 -0.77
N ILE A 152 4.92 -4.26 -1.86
CA ILE A 152 4.93 -2.86 -2.31
C ILE A 152 3.69 -2.18 -1.74
N ALA A 153 3.93 -1.35 -0.73
CA ALA A 153 2.90 -0.58 -0.03
C ALA A 153 2.97 0.92 -0.37
N CYS A 154 3.45 1.25 -1.57
CA CYS A 154 3.38 2.59 -2.15
C CYS A 154 2.99 2.48 -3.62
N THR A 155 1.81 3.01 -3.97
CA THR A 155 1.24 2.91 -5.32
C THR A 155 2.10 3.60 -6.39
N ASP A 156 2.94 4.56 -6.00
CA ASP A 156 3.90 5.23 -6.90
C ASP A 156 5.00 4.28 -7.40
N LEU A 157 5.40 3.27 -6.61
CA LEU A 157 6.49 2.35 -6.98
C LEU A 157 6.13 1.45 -8.17
N ASN A 158 4.86 1.35 -8.54
CA ASN A 158 4.42 0.63 -9.73
C ASN A 158 5.05 1.17 -11.02
N ALA A 159 5.48 2.45 -11.03
CA ALA A 159 6.14 3.08 -12.16
C ALA A 159 7.47 2.41 -12.59
N VAL A 160 8.11 1.65 -11.70
CA VAL A 160 9.39 0.97 -11.99
C VAL A 160 9.25 -0.54 -12.15
N LEU A 161 8.09 -1.13 -11.82
CA LEU A 161 7.92 -2.59 -11.79
C LEU A 161 8.03 -3.25 -13.16
N GLU A 162 7.32 -2.74 -14.15
CA GLU A 162 7.29 -3.32 -15.51
C GLU A 162 8.67 -3.29 -16.19
N LYS A 163 9.52 -2.36 -15.78
CA LYS A 163 10.88 -2.19 -16.32
C LYS A 163 11.91 -3.02 -15.56
N SER A 164 11.53 -3.61 -14.42
CA SER A 164 12.42 -4.35 -13.55
C SER A 164 12.23 -5.86 -13.75
N HIS A 165 13.28 -6.53 -14.20
CA HIS A 165 13.27 -7.99 -14.33
C HIS A 165 13.85 -8.61 -13.06
N ASN A 166 12.99 -8.89 -12.09
CA ASN A 166 13.41 -9.45 -10.80
C ASN A 166 12.86 -10.87 -10.61
N LYS A 167 13.70 -11.75 -10.06
CA LYS A 167 13.30 -13.12 -9.67
C LYS A 167 12.63 -13.19 -8.29
N ILE A 168 12.62 -12.10 -7.54
CA ILE A 168 12.00 -12.05 -6.21
C ILE A 168 10.48 -11.92 -6.36
N ASN A 169 9.73 -12.56 -5.47
CA ASN A 169 8.28 -12.46 -5.49
C ASN A 169 7.85 -11.05 -5.02
N ILE A 170 7.11 -10.34 -5.86
CA ILE A 170 6.64 -8.99 -5.56
C ILE A 170 5.12 -9.02 -5.43
N ILE A 171 4.63 -8.50 -4.30
CA ILE A 171 3.21 -8.39 -4.01
C ILE A 171 2.86 -6.90 -3.99
N ASP A 172 2.18 -6.44 -5.05
CA ASP A 172 1.71 -5.05 -5.17
C ASP A 172 0.35 -4.87 -4.51
N ALA A 173 0.32 -4.08 -3.43
CA ALA A 173 -0.90 -3.80 -2.67
C ALA A 173 -2.02 -3.19 -3.53
N SER A 174 -1.66 -2.40 -4.56
CA SER A 174 -2.63 -1.79 -5.48
C SER A 174 -3.33 -2.86 -6.32
N LYS A 175 -2.53 -3.82 -6.84
CA LYS A 175 -3.03 -4.95 -7.60
C LYS A 175 -3.88 -5.86 -6.72
N CYS A 176 -3.42 -6.20 -5.52
CA CYS A 176 -4.18 -7.01 -4.57
C CYS A 176 -5.54 -6.38 -4.26
N LEU A 177 -5.59 -5.07 -3.99
CA LEU A 177 -6.85 -4.38 -3.75
C LEU A 177 -7.77 -4.42 -4.97
N ALA A 178 -7.24 -4.21 -6.17
CA ALA A 178 -8.03 -4.25 -7.40
C ALA A 178 -8.63 -5.64 -7.65
N GLU A 179 -7.85 -6.70 -7.43
CA GLU A 179 -8.32 -8.09 -7.51
C GLU A 179 -9.41 -8.37 -6.46
N SER A 180 -9.21 -7.95 -5.22
CA SER A 180 -10.22 -8.10 -4.15
C SER A 180 -11.51 -7.35 -4.46
N VAL A 181 -11.45 -6.16 -5.08
CA VAL A 181 -12.64 -5.44 -5.55
C VAL A 181 -13.41 -6.25 -6.60
N ILE A 182 -12.72 -6.87 -7.56
CA ILE A 182 -13.34 -7.70 -8.59
C ILE A 182 -13.97 -8.94 -7.95
N CYS A 183 -13.24 -9.66 -7.10
CA CYS A 183 -13.75 -10.82 -6.38
C CYS A 183 -15.01 -10.47 -5.58
N ARG A 184 -14.97 -9.36 -4.83
CA ARG A 184 -16.10 -8.90 -4.02
C ARG A 184 -17.32 -8.56 -4.87
N TYR A 185 -17.12 -7.89 -6.01
CA TYR A 185 -18.20 -7.62 -6.95
C TYR A 185 -18.84 -8.90 -7.51
N LEU A 186 -18.01 -9.89 -7.90
CA LEU A 186 -18.49 -11.16 -8.42
C LEU A 186 -19.27 -11.98 -7.39
N GLU A 187 -19.00 -11.81 -6.10
CA GLU A 187 -19.80 -12.43 -5.02
C GLU A 187 -21.19 -11.82 -4.87
N LEU A 188 -21.36 -10.53 -5.17
CA LEU A 188 -22.63 -9.81 -5.01
C LEU A 188 -23.63 -10.09 -6.13
N ILE A 189 -23.14 -10.47 -7.31
CA ILE A 189 -23.98 -10.73 -8.49
C ILE A 189 -24.31 -12.22 -8.70
N LYS A 190 -23.86 -13.08 -7.78
CA LYS A 190 -24.24 -14.50 -7.74
C LYS A 190 -25.51 -14.67 -6.93
#